data_AF-A0A0F9FZV8-F1
#
_entry.id   AF-A0A0F9FZV8-F1
#
_cell.length_a   1.000
_cell.length_b   1.000
_cell.length_c   1.000
_cell.angle_alpha   90.00
_cell.angle_beta   90.00
_cell.angle_gamma   90.00
#
_symmetry.space_group_name_H-M   'P 1'
#
loop_
_entity.id
_entity.type
_entity.pdbx_description
1 polymer ?
#
loop_
_entity_poly.entity_id
_entity_poly.type
_entity_poly.pdbx_seq_one_letter_code
_entity_poly.pdbx_strand_id
1 'polypeptide(L)'
;MSTTATTTCMMETCDRRVACRGLCWPCYQAARKLVLTKESTFSELERMGLILKPSKSSLPNPLAQAFRAGKNGSGNGNENGKVTTGG
;
A
#
# COMPACT_ATOMS: atom_id res chain seq x y z
N MET A 1 7.54 14.63 16.05
CA MET A 1 8.67 13.81 15.57
C MET A 1 8.92 14.16 14.11
N SER A 2 9.93 14.99 13.87
CA SER A 2 10.29 15.47 12.53
C SER A 2 10.81 14.29 11.72
N THR A 3 10.11 13.90 10.66
CA THR A 3 10.57 12.89 9.70
C THR A 3 11.75 13.47 8.94
N THR A 4 12.96 13.25 9.42
CA THR A 4 14.18 13.50 8.65
C THR A 4 14.08 12.68 7.38
N ALA A 5 13.89 13.35 6.25
CA ALA A 5 13.85 12.70 4.95
C ALA A 5 15.24 12.13 4.66
N THR A 6 15.43 10.86 4.96
CA THR A 6 16.67 10.14 4.68
C THR A 6 16.96 10.20 3.18
N THR A 7 18.02 10.92 2.79
CA THR A 7 18.42 11.11 1.39
C THR A 7 19.38 10.03 0.89
N THR A 8 20.03 9.30 1.81
CA THR A 8 21.02 8.24 1.53
C THR A 8 20.48 6.86 1.92
N CYS A 9 20.80 5.83 1.14
CA CYS A 9 20.37 4.45 1.39
C CYS A 9 20.65 4.03 2.84
N MET A 10 19.70 3.32 3.46
CA MET A 10 19.82 2.88 4.86
C MET A 10 20.79 1.71 5.07
N MET A 11 21.30 1.09 3.99
CA MET A 11 22.31 0.03 4.11
C MET A 11 23.65 0.61 4.55
N GLU A 12 24.26 0.06 5.59
CA GLU A 12 25.48 0.59 6.25
C GLU A 12 26.66 0.83 5.30
N THR A 13 26.72 0.12 4.17
CA THR A 13 27.80 0.22 3.17
C THR A 13 27.35 0.86 1.85
N CYS A 14 26.21 1.55 1.83
CA CYS A 14 25.64 2.09 0.61
C CYS A 14 25.42 3.61 0.68
N ASP A 15 26.29 4.38 0.02
CA ASP A 15 26.19 5.84 -0.07
C ASP A 15 25.28 6.34 -1.20
N ARG A 16 24.50 5.44 -1.83
CA ARG A 16 23.63 5.80 -2.96
C ARG A 16 22.40 6.56 -2.47
N ARG A 17 21.85 7.43 -3.33
CA ARG A 17 20.61 8.15 -3.03
C ARG A 17 19.42 7.20 -2.85
N VAL A 18 18.56 7.50 -1.87
CA VAL A 18 17.29 6.79 -1.64
C VAL A 18 16.38 6.99 -2.85
N ALA A 19 15.76 5.89 -3.28
CA ALA A 19 14.74 5.89 -4.32
C ALA A 19 13.38 5.45 -3.76
N CYS A 20 13.34 4.39 -2.94
CA CYS A 20 12.09 3.82 -2.44
C CYS A 20 12.30 3.17 -1.08
N ARG A 21 11.38 3.42 -0.14
CA ARG A 21 11.37 2.80 1.21
C ARG A 21 12.72 2.90 1.95
N GLY A 22 13.42 4.02 1.84
CA GLY A 22 14.73 4.22 2.50
C GLY A 22 15.91 3.51 1.83
N LEU A 23 15.69 2.81 0.71
CA LEU A 23 16.73 2.14 -0.05
C LEU A 23 16.97 2.80 -1.40
N CYS A 24 18.20 2.68 -1.90
CA CYS A 24 18.50 2.93 -3.31
C CYS A 24 17.91 1.82 -4.21
N TRP A 25 17.80 2.09 -5.51
CA TRP A 25 17.17 1.14 -6.45
C TRP A 25 17.79 -0.27 -6.47
N PRO A 26 19.13 -0.45 -6.49
CA PRO A 26 19.75 -1.78 -6.41
C PRO A 26 19.42 -2.54 -5.12
N CYS A 27 19.52 -1.88 -3.95
CA CYS A 27 19.22 -2.50 -2.66
C CYS A 27 17.73 -2.86 -2.56
N TYR A 28 16.85 -2.01 -3.08
CA TYR A 28 15.42 -2.29 -3.15
C TYR A 28 15.12 -3.52 -4.03
N GLN A 29 15.79 -3.67 -5.18
CA GLN A 29 15.62 -4.85 -6.03
C GLN A 29 16.10 -6.15 -5.35
N ALA A 30 17.21 -6.09 -4.60
CA ALA A 30 17.67 -7.24 -3.82
C ALA A 30 16.64 -7.64 -2.74
N ALA A 31 16.13 -6.65 -1.98
CA ALA A 31 15.06 -6.88 -1.00
C ALA A 31 13.79 -7.45 -1.67
N ARG A 32 13.39 -6.90 -2.83
CA ARG A 32 12.25 -7.40 -3.60
C ARG A 32 12.44 -8.84 -4.08
N LYS A 33 13.67 -9.21 -4.47
CA LYS A 33 13.99 -10.59 -4.85
C LYS A 33 13.77 -11.55 -3.67
N LEU A 34 14.22 -11.20 -2.47
CA LEU A 34 13.98 -11.99 -1.24
C LEU A 34 12.48 -12.17 -0.93
N VAL A 35 11.69 -11.13 -1.20
CA VAL A 35 10.23 -11.22 -1.03
C VAL A 35 9.60 -12.12 -2.08
N LEU A 36 10.06 -12.05 -3.34
CA LEU A 36 9.56 -12.89 -4.42
C LEU A 36 9.96 -14.37 -4.25
N THR A 37 11.12 -14.66 -3.66
CA THR A 37 11.55 -16.03 -3.32
C THR A 37 10.86 -16.58 -2.07
N LYS A 38 9.96 -15.81 -1.43
CA LYS A 38 9.29 -16.14 -0.16
C LYS A 38 10.22 -16.37 1.03
N GLU A 39 11.46 -15.92 0.95
CA GLU A 39 12.42 -15.97 2.06
C GLU A 39 12.13 -14.89 3.11
N SER A 40 11.49 -13.79 2.69
CA SER A 40 11.07 -12.73 3.59
C SER A 40 9.80 -12.03 3.10
N THR A 41 9.26 -11.10 3.89
CA THR A 41 8.16 -10.24 3.48
C THR A 41 8.52 -8.79 3.70
N PHE A 42 7.95 -7.88 2.91
CA PHE A 42 8.18 -6.46 3.12
C PHE A 42 7.73 -5.98 4.51
N SER A 43 6.71 -6.61 5.10
CA SER A 43 6.29 -6.31 6.48
C SER A 43 7.36 -6.72 7.50
N GLU A 44 8.02 -7.85 7.28
CA GLU A 44 9.08 -8.34 8.16
C GLU A 44 10.32 -7.45 8.07
N LEU A 45 10.72 -7.07 6.85
CA LEU A 45 11.82 -6.13 6.63
C LEU A 45 11.54 -4.75 7.26
N GLU A 46 10.29 -4.29 7.20
CA GLU A 46 9.87 -3.05 7.86
C GLU A 46 9.94 -3.19 9.39
N ARG A 47 9.50 -4.31 9.93
CA ARG A 47 9.55 -4.60 11.38
C ARG A 47 10.98 -4.71 11.90
N MET A 48 11.90 -5.23 11.10
CA MET A 48 13.33 -5.28 11.40
C MET A 48 14.05 -3.93 11.21
N GLY A 49 13.36 -2.90 10.70
CA GLY A 49 13.96 -1.58 10.44
C GLY A 49 14.89 -1.55 9.23
N LEU A 50 14.84 -2.56 8.36
CA LEU A 50 15.67 -2.65 7.15
C LEU A 50 15.11 -1.83 5.98
N ILE A 51 13.81 -1.50 6.03
CA ILE A 51 13.15 -0.62 5.06
C ILE A 51 12.17 0.32 5.76
N LEU A 52 11.88 1.45 5.12
CA LEU A 52 10.84 2.38 5.59
C LEU A 52 9.45 1.94 5.12
N LYS A 53 8.45 2.36 5.90
CA LYS A 53 7.04 2.31 5.51
C LYS A 53 6.83 2.97 4.15
N PRO A 54 5.97 2.41 3.27
CA PRO A 54 5.61 3.11 2.04
C PRO A 54 5.03 4.48 2.41
N SER A 55 5.59 5.54 1.84
CA SER A 55 5.03 6.88 1.98
C SER A 55 3.62 6.85 1.40
N LYS A 56 2.63 7.28 2.18
CA LYS A 56 1.26 7.49 1.71
C LYS A 56 1.20 8.70 0.76
N SER A 57 2.02 8.74 -0.29
CA SER A 57 1.81 9.63 -1.43
C SER A 57 0.73 9.01 -2.31
N SER A 58 -0.47 8.89 -1.75
CA SER A 58 -1.68 8.53 -2.47
C SER A 58 -2.15 9.79 -3.20
N LEU A 59 -1.49 10.15 -4.31
CA LEU A 59 -2.27 10.79 -5.37
C LEU A 59 -3.31 9.73 -5.76
N PRO A 60 -4.62 9.98 -5.60
CA PRO A 60 -5.62 8.99 -5.93
C PRO A 60 -5.44 8.63 -7.40
N ASN A 61 -5.00 7.42 -7.68
CA ASN A 61 -4.97 6.93 -9.05
C ASN A 61 -6.43 6.92 -9.53
N PRO A 62 -6.81 7.72 -10.53
CA PRO A 62 -8.19 7.83 -10.97
C PRO A 62 -8.75 6.48 -11.44
N LEU A 63 -7.92 5.59 -12.00
CA LEU A 63 -8.30 4.22 -12.30
C LEU A 63 -8.64 3.43 -11.02
N ALA A 64 -7.80 3.52 -9.98
CA ALA A 64 -8.06 2.85 -8.71
C ALA A 64 -9.33 3.37 -8.01
N GLN A 65 -9.67 4.65 -8.20
CA GLN A 65 -10.91 5.24 -7.71
C GLN A 65 -12.14 4.70 -8.48
N ALA A 66 -12.05 4.59 -9.81
CA ALA A 66 -13.11 4.03 -10.64
C ALA A 66 -13.44 2.57 -10.29
N PHE A 67 -12.42 1.72 -10.07
CA PHE A 67 -12.63 0.34 -9.64
C PHE A 67 -13.23 0.21 -8.23
N ARG A 68 -12.93 1.16 -7.32
CA ARG A 68 -13.56 1.20 -5.99
C ARG A 68 -15.01 1.68 -6.06
N ALA A 69 -15.30 2.65 -6.90
CA ALA A 69 -16.66 3.15 -7.13
C ALA A 69 -17.58 2.06 -7.73
N GLY A 70 -17.04 1.22 -8.63
CA GLY A 70 -17.79 0.11 -9.24
C GLY A 70 -18.20 -1.02 -8.28
N LYS A 71 -17.65 -1.06 -7.05
CA LYS A 71 -17.99 -2.09 -6.04
C LYS A 71 -19.15 -1.69 -5.11
N ASN A 72 -19.72 -0.49 -5.29
CA ASN A 72 -20.92 -0.02 -4.58
C ASN A 72 -22.23 -0.26 -5.37
N GLY A 73 -22.26 -1.26 -6.25
CA GLY A 73 -23.50 -1.79 -6.83
C GLY A 73 -23.99 -3.00 -6.03
N SER A 74 -24.26 -2.81 -4.74
CA SER A 74 -24.93 -3.82 -3.92
C SER A 74 -26.42 -3.75 -4.24
N GLY A 75 -27.00 -4.88 -4.61
CA GLY A 75 -28.43 -5.01 -4.85
C GLY A 75 -29.24 -4.62 -3.61
N ASN A 76 -30.44 -4.12 -3.86
CA ASN A 76 -31.47 -4.05 -2.85
C ASN A 76 -32.77 -4.62 -3.44
N GLY A 77 -32.88 -5.94 -3.44
CA GLY A 77 -34.17 -6.62 -3.41
C GLY A 77 -34.51 -6.89 -1.95
N ASN A 78 -35.53 -6.21 -1.42
CA ASN A 78 -36.45 -6.78 -0.43
C ASN A 78 -37.74 -5.94 -0.34
N GLU A 79 -38.73 -6.43 -1.07
CA GLU A 79 -40.15 -6.55 -0.74
C GLU A 79 -40.59 -6.02 0.64
N ASN A 80 -41.50 -5.05 0.66
CA ASN A 80 -42.49 -4.92 1.73
C ASN A 80 -43.83 -4.53 1.10
N GLY A 81 -44.63 -5.57 0.82
CA GLY A 81 -46.05 -5.40 0.54
C GLY A 81 -46.74 -4.82 1.76
N LYS A 82 -47.21 -3.58 1.66
CA LYS A 82 -48.21 -3.05 2.57
C LYS A 82 -49.56 -3.10 1.87
N VAL A 83 -50.29 -4.19 2.13
CA VAL A 83 -51.72 -4.26 1.88
C VAL A 83 -52.41 -3.16 2.70
N THR A 84 -53.24 -2.34 2.07
CA THR A 84 -54.22 -1.51 2.77
C THR A 84 -55.59 -1.88 2.24
N THR A 85 -56.25 -2.76 2.98
CA THR A 85 -57.69 -3.00 2.93
C THR A 85 -58.40 -1.87 3.68
N GLY A 86 -59.54 -1.42 3.15
CA GLY A 86 -60.66 -0.92 3.96
C GLY A 86 -61.09 0.52 3.69
N GLY A 87 -62.32 0.67 3.18
CA GLY A 87 -63.06 1.92 3.06
C GLY A 87 -64.17 1.83 2.03
#